data_AF-A0A850BNW4-F1
#
_entry.id   AF-A0A850BNW4-F1
#
_cell.length_a   1.000
_cell.length_b   1.000
_cell.length_c   1.000
_cell.angle_alpha   90.00
_cell.angle_beta   90.00
_cell.angle_gamma   90.00
#
_symmetry.space_group_name_H-M   'P 1'
#
loop_
_entity.id
_entity.type
_entity.pdbx_description
1 polymer ?
#
loop_
_entity_poly.entity_id
_entity_poly.type
_entity_poly.pdbx_seq_one_letter_code
_entity_poly.pdbx_strand_id
1 'polypeptide(L)'
;MNRLAYSGLLLAVAMIGCGGAEDDGQIDQALLAQYRAALPQENQVMAKSPEPSMASKLGEPAIYPVGSKDIVVGINGAVGGIVEIMRAIVEQEPSIYSSETKEFFWGPYPNNDGFGFVAAYIREAPAGSDFKYHYALLRGADKDIAKLSPVIWGGATPDPNNKDYGVGVTLWDFEANRAFEEANNPDVANVKLDQGRFVAVYAKGADDAGEAAFVVASFRKFVPKDKPENTPADLDYFYGRFAGNNNTFDFIDYQGVFDINNDPMKAAAETVGVKMAFFNEGTGRAEASASGGDLAANQSASAVECWNAALDETYLSFTLTTDGTAETPITEGMSADCGVFEKTLAELGVPSLSDVDKELMTALDDVATNGVPKE
;
A
#
# COMPACT_ATOMS: atom_id res chain seq x y z
N MET A 1 12.41 -11.38 -27.23
CA MET A 1 13.00 -11.20 -25.90
C MET A 1 12.38 -12.25 -25.00
N ASN A 2 13.22 -13.13 -24.45
CA ASN A 2 12.86 -14.45 -23.92
C ASN A 2 12.45 -14.38 -22.45
N ARG A 3 11.32 -15.04 -22.14
CA ARG A 3 10.98 -15.78 -20.90
C ARG A 3 11.62 -15.28 -19.59
N LEU A 4 10.86 -14.51 -18.81
CA LEU A 4 11.00 -14.44 -17.35
C LEU A 4 10.51 -15.76 -16.76
N ALA A 5 11.45 -16.68 -16.55
CA ALA A 5 11.25 -17.86 -15.72
C ALA A 5 11.55 -17.45 -14.28
N TYR A 6 10.51 -17.28 -13.45
CA TYR A 6 10.63 -17.23 -12.00
C TYR A 6 11.39 -18.47 -11.52
N SER A 7 12.64 -18.25 -11.11
CA SER A 7 13.50 -19.27 -10.53
C SER A 7 13.58 -19.01 -9.04
N GLY A 8 13.31 -20.08 -8.28
CA GLY A 8 13.01 -20.04 -6.86
C GLY A 8 14.13 -19.45 -5.99
N LEU A 9 13.69 -18.80 -4.92
CA LEU A 9 14.54 -18.31 -3.86
C LEU A 9 15.13 -19.50 -3.09
N LEU A 10 16.46 -19.60 -3.09
CA LEU A 10 17.22 -20.59 -2.34
C LEU A 10 17.13 -20.29 -0.84
N LEU A 11 16.52 -21.22 -0.09
CA LEU A 11 16.60 -21.28 1.37
C LEU A 11 18.06 -21.51 1.79
N ALA A 12 18.72 -20.47 2.31
CA ALA A 12 19.98 -20.63 3.03
C ALA A 12 19.68 -20.81 4.51
N VAL A 13 19.62 -22.07 4.97
CA VAL A 13 19.61 -22.42 6.39
C VAL A 13 21.00 -22.16 6.96
N ALA A 14 21.18 -21.03 7.64
CA ALA A 14 22.36 -20.79 8.46
C ALA A 14 22.08 -21.20 9.91
N MET A 15 22.62 -22.36 10.32
CA MET A 15 22.74 -22.72 11.72
C MET A 15 23.75 -21.76 12.39
N ILE A 16 23.28 -20.88 13.27
CA ILE A 16 24.15 -20.17 14.22
C ILE A 16 23.91 -20.78 15.60
N GLY A 17 25.00 -21.32 16.15
CA GLY A 17 25.02 -22.17 17.32
C GLY A 17 24.79 -21.45 18.64
N CYS A 18 24.37 -22.26 19.62
CA CYS A 18 24.24 -21.94 21.03
C CYS A 18 25.48 -21.25 21.60
N GLY A 19 25.26 -20.09 22.21
CA GLY A 19 26.14 -19.49 23.20
C GLY A 19 25.29 -18.88 24.29
N GLY A 20 24.90 -19.69 25.28
CA GLY A 20 24.25 -19.19 26.48
C GLY A 20 25.24 -18.35 27.28
N ALA A 21 24.97 -17.06 27.36
CA ALA A 21 25.52 -16.18 28.37
C ALA A 21 24.37 -15.82 29.30
N GLU A 22 24.59 -16.03 30.60
CA GLU A 22 23.70 -15.63 31.68
C GLU A 22 23.48 -14.11 31.60
N ASP A 23 22.24 -13.70 31.36
CA ASP A 23 21.88 -12.32 31.05
C ASP A 23 21.54 -11.56 32.34
N ASP A 24 22.23 -10.45 32.57
CA ASP A 24 22.14 -9.54 33.74
C ASP A 24 20.83 -8.71 33.73
N GLY A 25 19.77 -9.23 33.10
CA GLY A 25 18.51 -8.53 32.86
C GLY A 25 18.62 -7.35 31.89
N GLN A 26 19.72 -7.24 31.13
CA GLN A 26 19.90 -6.19 30.13
C GLN A 26 19.44 -6.68 28.76
N ILE A 27 18.52 -5.95 28.14
CA ILE A 27 18.03 -6.25 26.80
C ILE A 27 19.20 -6.23 25.79
N ASP A 28 19.41 -7.36 25.09
CA ASP A 28 20.34 -7.46 23.96
C ASP A 28 19.92 -6.47 22.86
N GLN A 29 20.71 -5.40 22.73
CA GLN A 29 20.44 -4.32 21.77
C GLN A 29 20.61 -4.76 20.32
N ALA A 30 21.46 -5.77 20.04
CA ALA A 30 21.63 -6.29 18.69
C ALA A 30 20.41 -7.12 18.28
N LEU A 31 19.91 -7.95 19.20
CA LEU A 31 18.67 -8.70 19.00
C LEU A 31 17.48 -7.75 18.84
N LEU A 32 17.37 -6.72 19.67
CA LEU A 32 16.32 -5.71 19.57
C LEU A 32 16.35 -4.98 18.22
N ALA A 33 17.53 -4.62 17.72
CA ALA A 33 17.69 -3.99 16.41
C ALA A 33 17.22 -4.91 15.27
N GLN A 34 17.47 -6.23 15.38
CA GLN A 34 17.00 -7.22 14.40
C GLN A 34 15.45 -7.27 14.36
N TYR A 35 14.80 -7.22 15.52
CA TYR A 35 13.34 -7.22 15.60
C TYR A 35 12.74 -5.93 15.06
N ARG A 36 13.32 -4.78 15.39
CA ARG A 36 12.86 -3.48 14.87
C ARG A 36 12.94 -3.39 13.34
N ALA A 37 13.86 -4.12 12.70
CA ALA A 37 13.93 -4.19 11.24
C ALA A 37 12.71 -4.88 10.59
N ALA A 38 11.89 -5.60 11.37
CA ALA A 38 10.64 -6.19 10.89
C ALA A 38 9.52 -5.18 10.66
N LEU A 39 9.63 -3.96 11.18
CA LEU A 39 8.62 -2.95 10.93
C LEU A 39 8.77 -2.36 9.52
N PRO A 40 7.66 -2.16 8.79
CA PRO A 40 7.68 -1.53 7.48
C PRO A 40 8.31 -0.14 7.56
N GLN A 41 9.18 0.17 6.60
CA GLN A 41 9.76 1.50 6.42
C GLN A 41 9.00 2.27 5.35
N GLU A 42 8.94 3.60 5.49
CA GLU A 42 8.24 4.48 4.54
C GLU A 42 8.65 4.23 3.08
N ASN A 43 9.94 4.01 2.81
CA ASN A 43 10.46 3.76 1.47
C ASN A 43 10.09 2.36 0.90
N GLN A 44 9.47 1.49 1.68
CA GLN A 44 8.96 0.18 1.25
C GLN A 44 7.46 0.23 0.94
N VAL A 45 6.72 1.12 1.61
CA VAL A 45 5.25 1.14 1.57
C VAL A 45 4.63 2.43 1.03
N MET A 46 5.40 3.51 0.86
CA MET A 46 4.85 4.75 0.30
C MET A 46 4.81 4.72 -1.22
N ALA A 47 3.72 5.25 -1.78
CA ALA A 47 3.56 5.51 -3.20
C ALA A 47 4.28 6.80 -3.62
N LYS A 48 4.60 6.91 -4.91
CA LYS A 48 5.20 8.09 -5.52
C LYS A 48 4.22 8.73 -6.49
N SER A 49 4.26 10.05 -6.63
CA SER A 49 3.48 10.78 -7.63
C SER A 49 4.40 11.50 -8.62
N PRO A 50 3.91 11.82 -9.83
CA PRO A 50 4.67 12.64 -10.78
C PRO A 50 4.98 14.03 -10.21
N GLU A 51 6.23 14.44 -10.32
CA GLU A 51 6.76 15.74 -9.91
C GLU A 51 7.15 16.58 -11.14
N PRO A 52 6.66 17.82 -11.26
CA PRO A 52 7.04 18.68 -12.36
C PRO A 52 8.50 19.12 -12.19
N SER A 53 9.29 18.98 -13.26
CA SER A 53 10.57 19.69 -13.35
C SER A 53 10.35 21.20 -13.28
N MET A 54 11.35 21.96 -12.80
CA MET A 54 11.32 23.43 -12.68
C MET A 54 11.16 24.19 -14.03
N ALA A 55 10.90 23.49 -15.12
CA ALA A 55 10.54 24.10 -16.40
C ALA A 55 9.21 24.86 -16.26
N SER A 56 9.11 25.99 -16.96
CA SER A 56 7.92 26.85 -16.93
C SER A 56 6.67 26.04 -17.33
N LYS A 57 5.62 26.04 -16.50
CA LYS A 57 4.30 25.48 -16.81
C LYS A 57 3.72 26.21 -18.03
N LEU A 58 3.87 25.64 -19.22
CA LEU A 58 3.42 26.22 -20.47
C LEU A 58 2.61 25.15 -21.20
N GLY A 59 1.30 25.09 -20.92
CA GLY A 59 0.40 24.12 -21.53
C GLY A 59 -0.86 23.90 -20.69
N GLU A 60 -1.73 23.03 -21.18
CA GLU A 60 -2.82 22.48 -20.39
C GLU A 60 -2.26 21.36 -19.51
N PRO A 61 -2.55 21.34 -18.20
CA PRO A 61 -2.04 20.33 -17.30
C PRO A 61 -2.71 18.98 -17.57
N ALA A 62 -1.93 17.91 -17.56
CA ALA A 62 -2.45 16.56 -17.69
C ALA A 62 -3.33 16.17 -16.48
N ILE A 63 -4.44 15.48 -16.74
CA ILE A 63 -5.51 15.15 -15.80
C ILE A 63 -5.06 14.05 -14.83
N TYR A 64 -4.55 12.92 -15.34
CA TYR A 64 -4.17 11.77 -14.52
C TYR A 64 -3.01 12.06 -13.56
N PRO A 65 -1.90 12.71 -13.93
CA PRO A 65 -0.84 13.03 -12.98
C PRO A 65 -1.32 14.01 -11.90
N VAL A 66 -2.22 14.95 -12.22
CA VAL A 66 -2.83 15.84 -11.22
C VAL A 66 -3.73 15.06 -10.26
N GLY A 67 -4.64 14.23 -10.77
CA GLY A 67 -5.54 13.42 -9.94
C GLY A 67 -4.81 12.38 -9.09
N SER A 68 -3.71 11.81 -9.58
CA SER A 68 -2.90 10.84 -8.85
C SER A 68 -2.30 11.39 -7.56
N LYS A 69 -2.09 12.72 -7.46
CA LYS A 69 -1.49 13.33 -6.28
C LYS A 69 -2.38 13.17 -5.06
N ASP A 70 -3.69 13.34 -5.21
CA ASP A 70 -4.63 13.20 -4.11
C ASP A 70 -4.71 11.74 -3.64
N ILE A 71 -4.64 10.78 -4.58
CA ILE A 71 -4.58 9.35 -4.29
C ILE A 71 -3.30 9.03 -3.51
N VAL A 72 -2.13 9.48 -3.99
CA VAL A 72 -0.83 9.24 -3.34
C VAL A 72 -0.76 9.91 -1.97
N VAL A 73 -1.32 11.12 -1.81
CA VAL A 73 -1.44 11.79 -0.51
C VAL A 73 -2.32 10.98 0.44
N GLY A 74 -3.45 10.44 -0.04
CA GLY A 74 -4.32 9.57 0.74
C GLY A 74 -3.61 8.30 1.21
N ILE A 75 -2.96 7.58 0.28
CA ILE A 75 -2.15 6.38 0.59
C ILE A 75 -1.06 6.71 1.59
N ASN A 76 -0.22 7.69 1.29
CA ASN A 76 0.95 8.02 2.12
C ASN A 76 0.57 8.65 3.46
N GLY A 77 -0.55 9.37 3.54
CA GLY A 77 -1.07 9.90 4.80
C GLY A 77 -1.50 8.77 5.74
N ALA A 78 -2.23 7.79 5.23
CA ALA A 78 -2.65 6.63 6.01
C ALA A 78 -1.46 5.73 6.38
N VAL A 79 -0.61 5.37 5.41
CA VAL A 79 0.56 4.52 5.61
C VAL A 79 1.59 5.18 6.52
N GLY A 80 1.96 6.43 6.23
CA GLY A 80 3.01 7.17 6.92
C GLY A 80 2.70 7.41 8.38
N GLY A 81 1.49 7.91 8.70
CA GLY A 81 1.11 8.16 10.09
C GLY A 81 1.17 6.91 10.97
N ILE A 82 0.96 5.74 10.38
CA ILE A 82 0.93 4.51 11.15
C ILE A 82 2.32 3.86 11.28
N VAL A 83 3.14 3.90 10.22
CA VAL A 83 4.57 3.58 10.32
C VAL A 83 5.23 4.43 11.40
N GLU A 84 4.91 5.73 11.45
CA GLU A 84 5.37 6.66 12.48
C GLU A 84 4.91 6.25 13.89
N ILE A 85 3.64 5.90 14.10
CA ILE A 85 3.14 5.45 15.40
C ILE A 85 3.87 4.19 15.88
N MET A 86 3.98 3.18 15.02
CA MET A 86 4.70 1.95 15.35
C MET A 86 6.16 2.23 15.69
N ARG A 87 6.83 3.05 14.87
CA ARG A 87 8.22 3.47 15.08
C ARG A 87 8.38 4.20 16.42
N ALA A 88 7.52 5.18 16.71
CA ALA A 88 7.57 5.96 17.94
C ALA A 88 7.41 5.11 19.20
N ILE A 89 6.57 4.08 19.16
CA ILE A 89 6.42 3.14 20.28
C ILE A 89 7.67 2.28 20.43
N VAL A 90 8.14 1.66 19.34
CA VAL A 90 9.25 0.71 19.44
C VAL A 90 10.61 1.36 19.59
N GLU A 91 10.78 2.65 19.32
CA GLU A 91 12.00 3.43 19.60
C GLU A 91 12.31 3.47 21.11
N GLN A 92 11.28 3.37 21.95
CA GLN A 92 11.45 3.26 23.40
C GLN A 92 12.08 1.92 23.80
N GLU A 93 12.61 1.84 25.01
CA GLU A 93 13.04 0.57 25.60
C GLU A 93 11.80 -0.32 25.84
N PRO A 94 11.82 -1.60 25.42
CA PRO A 94 10.68 -2.49 25.63
C PRO A 94 10.41 -2.66 27.12
N SER A 95 9.13 -2.75 27.47
CA SER A 95 8.68 -2.96 28.84
C SER A 95 8.97 -4.39 29.31
N ILE A 96 8.91 -5.35 28.38
CA ILE A 96 9.16 -6.78 28.64
C ILE A 96 9.92 -7.36 27.44
N TYR A 97 10.93 -8.18 27.73
CA TYR A 97 11.44 -9.18 26.80
C TYR A 97 11.17 -10.57 27.38
N SER A 98 10.59 -11.44 26.57
CA SER A 98 10.35 -12.84 26.92
C SER A 98 11.16 -13.73 26.00
N SER A 99 12.17 -14.41 26.56
CA SER A 99 12.99 -15.37 25.81
C SER A 99 12.24 -16.66 25.46
N GLU A 100 11.20 -17.00 26.22
CA GLU A 100 10.32 -18.16 25.96
C GLU A 100 9.46 -17.93 24.72
N THR A 101 8.80 -16.77 24.65
CA THR A 101 7.94 -16.40 23.50
C THR A 101 8.69 -15.66 22.40
N LYS A 102 9.99 -15.41 22.61
CA LYS A 102 10.86 -14.64 21.71
C LYS A 102 10.23 -13.32 21.26
N GLU A 103 9.76 -12.57 22.24
CA GLU A 103 8.91 -11.40 22.05
C GLU A 103 9.46 -10.19 22.80
N PHE A 104 9.51 -9.05 22.11
CA PHE A 104 9.63 -7.74 22.73
C PHE A 104 8.25 -7.09 22.80
N PHE A 105 7.91 -6.55 23.97
CA PHE A 105 6.61 -5.94 24.24
C PHE A 105 6.78 -4.53 24.83
N TRP A 106 6.01 -3.59 24.32
CA TRP A 106 6.00 -2.18 24.73
C TRP A 106 4.62 -1.80 25.28
N GLY A 107 4.58 -1.26 26.49
CA GLY A 107 3.35 -0.82 27.14
C GLY A 107 2.72 -1.89 28.05
N PRO A 108 1.43 -1.76 28.41
CA PRO A 108 0.48 -0.78 27.87
C PRO A 108 0.70 0.65 28.38
N TYR A 109 0.76 1.61 27.47
CA TYR A 109 0.87 3.04 27.77
C TYR A 109 -0.48 3.74 27.63
N PRO A 110 -0.78 4.77 28.42
CA PRO A 110 -1.97 5.61 28.19
C PRO A 110 -1.97 6.18 26.76
N ASN A 111 -3.11 6.10 26.08
CA ASN A 111 -3.28 6.75 24.79
C ASN A 111 -3.53 8.26 25.01
N ASN A 112 -2.49 9.09 24.86
CA ASN A 112 -2.61 10.52 25.15
C ASN A 112 -3.51 11.28 24.16
N ASP A 113 -3.65 10.76 22.93
CA ASP A 113 -4.44 11.38 21.85
C ASP A 113 -5.80 10.68 21.65
N GLY A 114 -6.22 9.84 22.60
CA GLY A 114 -7.48 9.10 22.50
C GLY A 114 -7.89 8.41 23.80
N PHE A 115 -8.74 7.39 23.69
CA PHE A 115 -9.23 6.65 24.85
C PHE A 115 -8.41 5.38 25.12
N GLY A 116 -8.22 5.04 26.40
CA GLY A 116 -7.66 3.77 26.83
C GLY A 116 -6.12 3.69 26.76
N PHE A 117 -5.61 2.51 26.40
CA PHE A 117 -4.21 2.16 26.40
C PHE A 117 -3.77 1.61 25.04
N VAL A 118 -2.51 1.83 24.71
CA VAL A 118 -1.82 1.29 23.53
C VAL A 118 -0.66 0.40 23.96
N ALA A 119 -0.45 -0.69 23.24
CA ALA A 119 0.74 -1.52 23.39
C ALA A 119 1.21 -1.98 22.02
N ALA A 120 2.46 -2.42 21.91
CA ALA A 120 2.97 -3.05 20.70
C ALA A 120 3.80 -4.28 21.04
N TYR A 121 3.87 -5.23 20.12
CA TYR A 121 4.84 -6.32 20.18
C TYR A 121 5.55 -6.51 18.85
N ILE A 122 6.74 -7.10 18.94
CA ILE A 122 7.41 -7.76 17.82
C ILE A 122 7.89 -9.12 18.35
N ARG A 123 7.51 -10.20 17.68
CA ARG A 123 7.87 -11.58 18.05
C ARG A 123 8.43 -12.35 16.86
N GLU A 124 9.31 -13.30 17.13
CA GLU A 124 9.70 -14.28 16.10
C GLU A 124 8.52 -15.23 15.84
N ALA A 125 8.20 -15.44 14.57
CA ALA A 125 7.12 -16.32 14.18
C ALA A 125 7.53 -17.80 14.36
N PRO A 126 6.56 -18.72 14.51
CA PRO A 126 6.81 -20.15 14.50
C PRO A 126 7.57 -20.61 13.24
N ALA A 127 8.35 -21.68 13.37
CA ALA A 127 9.02 -22.27 12.22
C ALA A 127 8.00 -22.73 11.17
N GLY A 128 8.19 -22.30 9.92
CA GLY A 128 7.30 -22.62 8.80
C GLY A 128 6.19 -21.58 8.56
N SER A 129 6.14 -20.50 9.33
CA SER A 129 5.31 -19.33 9.01
C SER A 129 5.80 -18.61 7.75
N ASP A 130 4.89 -17.90 7.09
CA ASP A 130 5.18 -17.14 5.86
C ASP A 130 6.19 -15.99 6.09
N PHE A 131 6.17 -15.42 7.29
CA PHE A 131 7.06 -14.33 7.71
C PHE A 131 7.88 -14.73 8.92
N LYS A 132 9.10 -14.20 9.01
CA LYS A 132 10.02 -14.47 10.14
C LYS A 132 9.57 -13.80 11.44
N TYR A 133 8.97 -12.62 11.35
CA TYR A 133 8.53 -11.85 12.50
C TYR A 133 7.05 -11.47 12.35
N HIS A 134 6.32 -11.46 13.46
CA HIS A 134 5.00 -10.85 13.55
C HIS A 134 5.08 -9.62 14.45
N TYR A 135 4.33 -8.58 14.11
CA TYR A 135 4.19 -7.38 14.92
C TYR A 135 2.73 -6.95 15.01
N ALA A 136 2.38 -6.23 16.07
CA ALA A 136 1.06 -5.63 16.19
C ALA A 136 1.08 -4.35 17.02
N LEU A 137 0.12 -3.47 16.74
CA LEU A 137 -0.34 -2.45 17.67
C LEU A 137 -1.66 -2.91 18.28
N LEU A 138 -1.73 -2.86 19.60
CA LEU A 138 -2.87 -3.31 20.39
C LEU A 138 -3.55 -2.14 21.09
N ARG A 139 -4.87 -2.24 21.25
CA ARG A 139 -5.71 -1.32 22.02
C ARG A 139 -6.39 -2.04 23.18
N GLY A 140 -6.54 -1.35 24.31
CA GLY A 140 -7.29 -1.85 25.47
C GLY A 140 -7.90 -0.74 26.32
N ALA A 141 -8.95 -1.07 27.08
CA ALA A 141 -9.60 -0.12 27.97
C ALA A 141 -8.88 0.01 29.32
N ASP A 142 -8.10 -1.01 29.69
CA ASP A 142 -7.27 -1.07 30.89
C ASP A 142 -5.86 -1.58 30.53
N LYS A 143 -5.03 -1.81 31.55
CA LYS A 143 -3.64 -2.28 31.40
C LYS A 143 -3.51 -3.81 31.30
N ASP A 144 -4.62 -4.54 31.24
CA ASP A 144 -4.60 -5.99 31.17
C ASP A 144 -4.18 -6.45 29.77
N ILE A 145 -2.94 -6.94 29.65
CA ILE A 145 -2.35 -7.39 28.38
C ILE A 145 -3.23 -8.45 27.70
N ALA A 146 -3.90 -9.31 28.48
CA ALA A 146 -4.75 -10.37 27.93
C ALA A 146 -6.05 -9.87 27.29
N LYS A 147 -6.42 -8.60 27.51
CA LYS A 147 -7.61 -7.97 26.93
C LYS A 147 -7.30 -7.01 25.79
N LEU A 148 -6.03 -6.87 25.42
CA LEU A 148 -5.64 -6.00 24.32
C LEU A 148 -5.97 -6.67 22.99
N SER A 149 -6.51 -5.90 22.06
CA SER A 149 -6.88 -6.37 20.73
C SER A 149 -6.05 -5.69 19.66
N PRO A 150 -5.58 -6.41 18.63
CA PRO A 150 -4.84 -5.81 17.53
C PRO A 150 -5.73 -4.90 16.71
N VAL A 151 -5.20 -3.71 16.41
CA VAL A 151 -5.76 -2.74 15.44
C VAL A 151 -4.80 -2.52 14.27
N ILE A 152 -3.53 -2.87 14.47
CA ILE A 152 -2.53 -3.03 13.41
C ILE A 152 -1.92 -4.40 13.62
N TRP A 153 -1.72 -5.13 12.54
CA TRP A 153 -1.04 -6.42 12.56
C TRP A 153 -0.19 -6.55 11.30
N GLY A 154 0.92 -7.25 11.40
CA GLY A 154 1.70 -7.55 10.21
C GLY A 154 2.73 -8.63 10.43
N GLY A 155 3.30 -9.08 9.33
CA GLY A 155 4.39 -10.03 9.28
C GLY A 155 5.48 -9.51 8.36
N ALA A 156 6.75 -9.74 8.71
CA ALA A 156 7.86 -9.36 7.85
C ALA A 156 9.02 -10.34 7.91
N THR A 157 9.74 -10.41 6.80
CA THR A 157 11.04 -11.07 6.67
C THR A 157 12.03 -10.03 6.13
N PRO A 158 12.76 -9.33 7.03
CA PRO A 158 13.81 -8.40 6.65
C PRO A 158 14.95 -9.11 5.92
N ASP A 159 15.60 -8.40 5.00
CA ASP A 159 16.82 -8.91 4.37
C ASP A 159 17.97 -8.90 5.38
N PRO A 160 18.72 -10.02 5.53
CA PRO A 160 19.79 -10.12 6.52
C PRO A 160 21.01 -9.24 6.21
N ASN A 161 21.16 -8.80 4.96
CA ASN A 161 22.30 -8.02 4.48
C ASN A 161 21.95 -6.54 4.29
N ASN A 162 20.66 -6.20 4.18
CA ASN A 162 20.21 -4.82 4.03
C ASN A 162 18.93 -4.55 4.84
N LYS A 163 19.05 -3.73 5.88
CA LYS A 163 17.94 -3.34 6.76
C LYS A 163 16.78 -2.62 6.07
N ASP A 164 17.00 -2.07 4.87
CA ASP A 164 15.98 -1.35 4.11
C ASP A 164 15.22 -2.29 3.14
N TYR A 165 15.65 -3.55 3.02
CA TYR A 165 15.10 -4.56 2.12
C TYR A 165 14.34 -5.63 2.90
N GLY A 166 13.50 -6.38 2.19
CA GLY A 166 12.71 -7.47 2.75
C GLY A 166 11.34 -7.56 2.10
N VAL A 167 10.52 -8.44 2.66
CA VAL A 167 9.12 -8.64 2.26
C VAL A 167 8.25 -8.64 3.51
N GLY A 168 7.04 -8.12 3.40
CA GLY A 168 6.09 -8.14 4.50
C GLY A 168 4.65 -7.95 4.07
N VAL A 169 3.77 -8.14 5.04
CA VAL A 169 2.35 -7.82 4.99
C VAL A 169 2.00 -6.96 6.18
N THR A 170 1.07 -6.05 5.99
CA THR A 170 0.58 -5.17 7.04
C THR A 170 -0.91 -4.97 6.86
N LEU A 171 -1.65 -5.08 7.95
CA LEU A 171 -3.08 -4.87 8.07
C LEU A 171 -3.32 -3.72 9.05
N TRP A 172 -4.17 -2.81 8.61
CA TRP A 172 -4.75 -1.73 9.38
C TRP A 172 -6.25 -1.94 9.48
N ASP A 173 -6.69 -2.25 10.70
CA ASP A 173 -8.07 -2.62 11.00
C ASP A 173 -8.81 -1.44 11.65
N PHE A 174 -9.26 -0.51 10.82
CA PHE A 174 -10.04 0.65 11.31
C PHE A 174 -11.37 0.20 11.94
N GLU A 175 -11.94 -0.91 11.48
CA GLU A 175 -13.11 -1.55 12.08
C GLU A 175 -12.85 -2.03 13.52
N ALA A 176 -11.72 -2.69 13.78
CA ALA A 176 -11.34 -3.12 15.13
C ALA A 176 -11.11 -1.92 16.05
N ASN A 177 -10.47 -0.87 15.54
CA ASN A 177 -10.29 0.38 16.28
C ASN A 177 -11.63 1.06 16.58
N ARG A 178 -12.54 1.12 15.60
CA ARG A 178 -13.88 1.68 15.78
C ARG A 178 -14.68 0.88 16.79
N ALA A 179 -14.71 -0.44 16.68
CA ALA A 179 -15.41 -1.31 17.62
C ALA A 179 -14.86 -1.14 19.06
N PHE A 180 -13.55 -0.95 19.21
CA PHE A 180 -12.95 -0.63 20.50
C PHE A 180 -13.47 0.70 21.06
N GLU A 181 -13.44 1.77 20.26
CA GLU A 181 -13.91 3.10 20.68
C GLU A 181 -15.41 3.07 21.03
N GLU A 182 -16.24 2.45 20.20
CA GLU A 182 -17.69 2.32 20.42
C GLU A 182 -18.02 1.56 21.72
N ALA A 183 -17.25 0.52 22.04
CA ALA A 183 -17.50 -0.29 23.22
C ALA A 183 -17.01 0.34 24.52
N ASN A 184 -15.99 1.22 24.47
CA ASN A 184 -15.26 1.62 25.66
C ASN A 184 -15.16 3.14 25.87
N ASN A 185 -15.16 3.95 24.80
CA ASN A 185 -14.98 5.39 24.90
C ASN A 185 -16.31 6.10 25.19
N PRO A 186 -16.47 6.72 26.38
CA PRO A 186 -17.71 7.41 26.73
C PRO A 186 -18.03 8.61 25.83
N ASP A 187 -17.02 9.17 25.16
CA ASP A 187 -17.13 10.34 24.29
C ASP A 187 -17.13 9.96 22.80
N VAL A 188 -17.30 8.67 22.45
CA VAL A 188 -17.20 8.17 21.06
C VAL A 188 -18.08 8.95 20.07
N ALA A 189 -19.23 9.47 20.50
CA ALA A 189 -20.12 10.27 19.65
C ALA A 189 -19.47 11.55 19.09
N ASN A 190 -18.39 12.03 19.70
CA ASN A 190 -17.61 13.20 19.26
C ASN A 190 -16.31 12.83 18.56
N VAL A 191 -16.00 11.54 18.46
CA VAL A 191 -14.76 11.05 17.83
C VAL A 191 -15.05 10.69 16.39
N LYS A 192 -14.34 11.34 15.47
CA LYS A 192 -14.36 10.98 14.05
C LYS A 192 -13.37 9.84 13.82
N LEU A 193 -13.87 8.70 13.36
CA LEU A 193 -13.10 7.48 13.15
C LEU A 193 -13.17 7.06 11.68
N ASP A 194 -12.03 6.60 11.18
CA ASP A 194 -11.97 5.93 9.88
C ASP A 194 -12.70 4.59 9.96
N GLN A 195 -13.23 4.11 8.84
CA GLN A 195 -13.92 2.82 8.73
C GLN A 195 -13.27 1.94 7.67
N GLY A 196 -13.59 0.66 7.70
CA GLY A 196 -13.05 -0.33 6.78
C GLY A 196 -11.70 -0.90 7.20
N ARG A 197 -11.01 -1.51 6.25
CA ARG A 197 -9.68 -2.08 6.47
C ARG A 197 -8.78 -1.82 5.29
N PHE A 198 -7.49 -1.76 5.59
CA PHE A 198 -6.44 -1.63 4.60
C PHE A 198 -5.40 -2.72 4.83
N VAL A 199 -5.07 -3.47 3.81
CA VAL A 199 -4.00 -4.47 3.84
C VAL A 199 -3.06 -4.23 2.69
N ALA A 200 -1.76 -4.36 2.94
CA ALA A 200 -0.73 -4.22 1.94
C ALA A 200 0.33 -5.31 2.09
N VAL A 201 0.67 -5.94 0.97
CA VAL A 201 1.88 -6.74 0.82
C VAL A 201 2.92 -5.89 0.12
N TYR A 202 4.10 -5.82 0.71
CA TYR A 202 5.20 -5.01 0.21
C TYR A 202 6.46 -5.86 0.09
N ALA A 203 7.28 -5.55 -0.91
CA ALA A 203 8.65 -6.03 -0.92
C ALA A 203 9.60 -5.01 -1.51
N LYS A 204 10.84 -5.08 -1.06
CA LYS A 204 11.94 -4.28 -1.56
C LYS A 204 13.21 -5.11 -1.62
N GLY A 205 13.93 -5.02 -2.72
CA GLY A 205 15.18 -5.73 -2.93
C GLY A 205 15.98 -5.17 -4.09
N ALA A 206 17.16 -5.72 -4.33
CA ALA A 206 17.96 -5.39 -5.50
C ALA A 206 18.58 -6.64 -6.12
N ASP A 207 18.81 -6.55 -7.43
CA ASP A 207 19.56 -7.51 -8.21
C ASP A 207 20.57 -6.79 -9.13
N ASP A 208 21.17 -7.52 -10.06
CA ASP A 208 22.12 -6.96 -11.03
C ASP A 208 21.49 -5.89 -11.96
N ALA A 209 20.16 -5.86 -12.08
CA ALA A 209 19.42 -4.91 -12.93
C ALA A 209 19.06 -3.61 -12.20
N GLY A 210 18.93 -3.63 -10.88
CA GLY A 210 18.65 -2.45 -10.06
C GLY A 210 17.95 -2.77 -8.75
N GLU A 211 17.44 -1.73 -8.10
CA GLU A 211 16.58 -1.84 -6.92
C GLU A 211 15.11 -1.81 -7.33
N ALA A 212 14.31 -2.71 -6.79
CA ALA A 212 12.87 -2.74 -6.97
C ALA A 212 12.16 -2.64 -5.61
N ALA A 213 11.10 -1.83 -5.55
CA ALA A 213 10.17 -1.78 -4.44
C ALA A 213 8.75 -1.85 -5.00
N PHE A 214 7.88 -2.66 -4.39
CA PHE A 214 6.51 -2.80 -4.83
C PHE A 214 5.56 -3.00 -3.66
N VAL A 215 4.32 -2.56 -3.86
CA VAL A 215 3.22 -2.72 -2.92
C VAL A 215 1.96 -3.11 -3.66
N VAL A 216 1.36 -4.22 -3.26
CA VAL A 216 -0.01 -4.60 -3.64
C VAL A 216 -0.88 -4.37 -2.41
N ALA A 217 -1.96 -3.63 -2.55
CA ALA A 217 -2.80 -3.29 -1.42
C ALA A 217 -4.30 -3.25 -1.74
N SER A 218 -5.11 -3.49 -0.72
CA SER A 218 -6.57 -3.54 -0.81
C SER A 218 -7.19 -2.76 0.34
N PHE A 219 -8.08 -1.84 0.00
CA PHE A 219 -9.03 -1.22 0.91
C PHE A 219 -10.40 -1.87 0.74
N ARG A 220 -11.06 -2.18 1.85
CA ARG A 220 -12.45 -2.66 1.85
C ARG A 220 -13.29 -1.84 2.80
N LYS A 221 -14.47 -1.40 2.30
CA LYS A 221 -15.45 -0.58 3.01
C LYS A 221 -14.85 0.68 3.63
N PHE A 222 -13.86 1.28 2.96
CA PHE A 222 -13.17 2.42 3.52
C PHE A 222 -14.06 3.66 3.51
N VAL A 223 -14.12 4.33 4.66
CA VAL A 223 -14.76 5.65 4.81
C VAL A 223 -13.81 6.50 5.66
N PRO A 224 -13.29 7.61 5.14
CA PRO A 224 -12.35 8.42 5.89
C PRO A 224 -13.09 9.25 6.96
N LYS A 225 -12.45 9.46 8.10
CA LYS A 225 -13.03 10.15 9.26
C LYS A 225 -13.44 11.60 8.99
N ASP A 226 -12.81 12.25 8.03
CA ASP A 226 -13.08 13.64 7.65
C ASP A 226 -14.31 13.78 6.75
N LYS A 227 -14.74 12.69 6.09
CA LYS A 227 -15.94 12.59 5.25
C LYS A 227 -16.77 11.33 5.61
N PRO A 228 -17.29 11.24 6.84
CA PRO A 228 -18.01 10.06 7.34
C PRO A 228 -19.32 9.78 6.61
N GLU A 229 -19.84 10.75 5.85
CA GLU A 229 -21.03 10.64 5.00
C GLU A 229 -20.79 9.94 3.67
N ASN A 230 -19.52 9.72 3.28
CA ASN A 230 -19.19 9.05 2.04
C ASN A 230 -19.70 7.60 2.03
N THR A 231 -20.12 7.14 0.86
CA THR A 231 -20.40 5.72 0.66
C THR A 231 -19.09 4.92 0.85
N PRO A 232 -19.12 3.77 1.56
CA PRO A 232 -17.97 2.90 1.68
C PRO A 232 -17.41 2.51 0.31
N ALA A 233 -16.10 2.64 0.14
CA ALA A 233 -15.41 2.33 -1.10
C ALA A 233 -14.46 1.14 -0.96
N ASP A 234 -14.40 0.34 -2.03
CA ASP A 234 -13.43 -0.73 -2.20
C ASP A 234 -12.45 -0.32 -3.29
N LEU A 235 -11.15 -0.41 -2.98
CA LEU A 235 -10.06 0.03 -3.85
C LEU A 235 -8.90 -0.95 -3.78
N ASP A 236 -8.41 -1.37 -4.93
CA ASP A 236 -7.18 -2.15 -5.06
C ASP A 236 -6.09 -1.30 -5.69
N TYR A 237 -4.86 -1.47 -5.23
CA TYR A 237 -3.69 -0.72 -5.66
C TYR A 237 -2.53 -1.67 -5.93
N PHE A 238 -1.76 -1.38 -6.98
CA PHE A 238 -0.45 -1.94 -7.22
C PHE A 238 0.49 -0.84 -7.69
N TYR A 239 1.47 -0.50 -6.88
CA TYR A 239 2.44 0.54 -7.21
C TYR A 239 3.83 0.09 -6.86
N GLY A 240 4.81 0.76 -7.46
CA GLY A 240 6.19 0.43 -7.22
C GLY A 240 7.16 1.32 -7.95
N ARG A 241 8.43 1.07 -7.66
CA ARG A 241 9.58 1.74 -8.22
C ARG A 241 10.60 0.71 -8.66
N PHE A 242 11.16 0.93 -9.83
CA PHE A 242 12.37 0.29 -10.30
C PHE A 242 13.45 1.36 -10.51
N ALA A 243 14.53 1.28 -9.74
CA ALA A 243 15.67 2.17 -9.82
C ALA A 243 16.87 1.41 -10.42
N GLY A 244 17.12 1.64 -11.71
CA GLY A 244 18.33 1.17 -12.39
C GLY A 244 19.48 2.16 -12.23
N ASN A 245 20.64 1.84 -12.81
CA ASN A 245 21.87 2.63 -12.65
C ASN A 245 21.77 4.10 -13.05
N ASN A 246 20.90 4.44 -14.02
CA ASN A 246 20.80 5.81 -14.57
C ASN A 246 19.39 6.38 -14.50
N ASN A 247 18.37 5.57 -14.23
CA ASN A 247 16.98 5.94 -14.39
C ASN A 247 16.09 5.30 -13.34
N THR A 248 15.08 6.04 -12.90
CA THR A 248 14.00 5.51 -12.08
C THR A 248 12.72 5.45 -12.90
N PHE A 249 12.00 4.37 -12.68
CA PHE A 249 10.70 4.12 -13.26
C PHE A 249 9.73 3.86 -12.12
N ASP A 250 8.64 4.61 -12.07
CA ASP A 250 7.61 4.49 -11.06
C ASP A 250 6.29 4.15 -11.77
N PHE A 251 5.44 3.36 -11.12
CA PHE A 251 4.13 3.03 -11.63
C PHE A 251 3.09 2.98 -10.51
N ILE A 252 1.84 3.21 -10.90
CA ILE A 252 0.66 3.07 -10.06
C ILE A 252 -0.43 2.46 -10.92
N ASP A 253 -1.04 1.39 -10.46
CA ASP A 253 -2.26 0.81 -10.99
C ASP A 253 -3.28 0.78 -9.86
N TYR A 254 -4.48 1.28 -10.11
CA TYR A 254 -5.56 1.21 -9.16
C TYR A 254 -6.88 0.86 -9.83
N GLN A 255 -7.69 0.12 -9.10
CA GLN A 255 -9.02 -0.30 -9.52
C GLN A 255 -10.02 -0.06 -8.39
N GLY A 256 -11.20 0.43 -8.74
CA GLY A 256 -12.28 0.65 -7.77
C GLY A 256 -13.64 0.78 -8.42
N VAL A 257 -14.66 0.92 -7.57
CA VAL A 257 -16.04 1.16 -8.00
C VAL A 257 -16.49 2.52 -7.47
N PHE A 258 -16.66 3.49 -8.35
CA PHE A 258 -17.10 4.84 -8.00
C PHE A 258 -17.82 5.50 -9.16
N ASP A 259 -18.72 6.42 -8.84
CA ASP A 259 -19.46 7.24 -9.80
C ASP A 259 -18.50 8.25 -10.45
N ILE A 260 -18.34 8.17 -11.77
CA ILE A 260 -17.54 9.12 -12.56
C ILE A 260 -18.36 10.29 -13.11
N ASN A 261 -19.66 10.33 -12.83
CA ASN A 261 -20.56 11.38 -13.27
C ASN A 261 -20.80 12.41 -12.15
N ASN A 262 -21.09 13.65 -12.56
CA ASN A 262 -21.56 14.70 -11.66
C ASN A 262 -23.07 14.96 -11.81
N ASP A 263 -23.76 14.22 -12.68
CA ASP A 263 -25.21 14.28 -12.88
C ASP A 263 -25.92 13.49 -11.77
N PRO A 264 -26.75 14.11 -10.92
CA PRO A 264 -27.47 13.41 -9.86
C PRO A 264 -28.48 12.35 -10.35
N MET A 265 -28.88 12.40 -11.62
CA MET A 265 -29.70 11.35 -12.25
C MET A 265 -28.84 10.17 -12.75
N LYS A 266 -27.55 10.47 -12.89
CA LYS A 266 -26.36 9.72 -13.25
C LYS A 266 -25.58 9.04 -12.11
N ALA A 267 -26.22 8.34 -11.18
CA ALA A 267 -25.57 8.02 -9.89
C ALA A 267 -25.10 6.56 -9.71
N ALA A 268 -25.12 5.75 -10.77
CA ALA A 268 -24.72 4.35 -10.69
C ALA A 268 -23.20 4.22 -10.91
N ALA A 269 -22.48 3.80 -9.86
CA ALA A 269 -21.03 3.70 -9.89
C ALA A 269 -20.47 2.75 -10.97
N GLU A 270 -19.42 3.20 -11.65
CA GLU A 270 -18.66 2.45 -12.64
C GLU A 270 -17.51 1.68 -12.00
N THR A 271 -17.14 0.56 -12.61
CA THR A 271 -15.83 -0.06 -12.37
C THR A 271 -14.79 0.71 -13.16
N VAL A 272 -13.86 1.35 -12.44
CA VAL A 272 -12.79 2.17 -13.01
C VAL A 272 -11.45 1.55 -12.71
N GLY A 273 -10.59 1.48 -13.72
CA GLY A 273 -9.19 1.08 -13.58
C GLY A 273 -8.29 2.14 -14.21
N VAL A 274 -7.21 2.50 -13.55
CA VAL A 274 -6.21 3.44 -14.07
C VAL A 274 -4.83 2.89 -13.76
N LYS A 275 -4.05 2.69 -14.83
CA LYS A 275 -2.63 2.39 -14.75
C LYS A 275 -1.84 3.57 -15.26
N MET A 276 -0.78 3.92 -14.56
CA MET A 276 0.13 4.98 -14.94
C MET A 276 1.56 4.61 -14.66
N ALA A 277 2.43 5.17 -15.47
CA ALA A 277 3.86 5.04 -15.32
C ALA A 277 4.55 6.35 -15.64
N PHE A 278 5.63 6.62 -14.94
CA PHE A 278 6.41 7.82 -15.14
C PHE A 278 7.90 7.58 -14.88
N PHE A 279 8.70 8.35 -15.59
CA PHE A 279 10.14 8.18 -15.68
C PHE A 279 10.84 9.38 -15.06
N ASN A 280 11.79 9.10 -14.16
CA ASN A 280 12.50 10.12 -13.39
C ASN A 280 11.54 11.18 -12.80
N GLU A 281 10.40 10.70 -12.28
CA GLU A 281 9.34 11.49 -11.66
C GLU A 281 8.60 12.48 -12.60
N GLY A 282 9.02 12.65 -13.87
CA GLY A 282 8.50 13.69 -14.76
C GLY A 282 7.57 13.17 -15.86
N THR A 283 8.13 12.75 -17.00
CA THR A 283 7.40 12.31 -18.19
C THR A 283 6.67 10.99 -17.93
N GLY A 284 5.44 10.87 -18.42
CA GLY A 284 4.65 9.67 -18.15
C GLY A 284 3.48 9.44 -19.09
N ARG A 285 2.77 8.35 -18.80
CA ARG A 285 1.57 7.90 -19.49
C ARG A 285 0.61 7.29 -18.50
N ALA A 286 -0.69 7.56 -18.71
CA ALA A 286 -1.79 6.90 -18.03
C ALA A 286 -2.69 6.21 -19.07
N GLU A 287 -3.21 5.05 -18.71
CA GLU A 287 -4.23 4.34 -19.46
C GLU A 287 -5.36 4.00 -18.48
N ALA A 288 -6.56 4.50 -18.77
CA ALA A 288 -7.73 4.34 -17.93
C ALA A 288 -8.82 3.57 -18.66
N SER A 289 -9.67 2.90 -17.89
CA SER A 289 -10.86 2.22 -18.38
C SER A 289 -12.02 2.39 -17.40
N ALA A 290 -13.24 2.47 -17.93
CA ALA A 290 -14.47 2.48 -17.16
C ALA A 290 -15.52 1.56 -17.79
N SER A 291 -16.29 0.86 -16.97
CA SER A 291 -17.38 -0.03 -17.41
C SER A 291 -18.46 -0.18 -16.34
N GLY A 292 -19.66 -0.63 -16.73
CA GLY A 292 -20.79 -0.77 -15.81
C GLY A 292 -21.38 0.57 -15.38
N GLY A 293 -22.06 0.61 -14.23
CA GLY A 293 -22.65 1.85 -13.72
C GLY A 293 -23.70 2.43 -14.66
N ASP A 294 -23.53 3.71 -15.01
CA ASP A 294 -24.39 4.43 -15.95
C ASP A 294 -23.99 4.24 -17.42
N LEU A 295 -22.89 3.52 -17.69
CA LEU A 295 -22.61 3.02 -19.03
C LEU A 295 -23.59 1.87 -19.35
N ALA A 296 -24.07 1.81 -20.59
CA ALA A 296 -24.91 0.68 -20.99
C ALA A 296 -24.15 -0.64 -20.82
N ALA A 297 -24.86 -1.74 -20.58
CA ALA A 297 -24.23 -3.04 -20.25
C ALA A 297 -23.24 -3.57 -21.30
N ASN A 298 -23.34 -3.11 -22.54
CA ASN A 298 -22.48 -3.42 -23.68
C ASN A 298 -21.47 -2.31 -24.00
N GLN A 299 -21.31 -1.32 -23.11
CA GLN A 299 -20.42 -0.18 -23.26
C GLN A 299 -19.26 -0.21 -22.28
N SER A 300 -18.10 0.23 -22.76
CA SER A 300 -16.94 0.53 -21.94
C SER A 300 -16.19 1.73 -22.51
N ALA A 301 -15.65 2.57 -21.65
CA ALA A 301 -14.80 3.69 -22.05
C ALA A 301 -13.33 3.38 -21.75
N SER A 302 -12.43 3.93 -22.57
CA SER A 302 -11.00 3.90 -22.33
C SER A 302 -10.39 5.25 -22.66
N ALA A 303 -9.38 5.65 -21.89
CA ALA A 303 -8.63 6.86 -22.13
C ALA A 303 -7.13 6.59 -22.05
N VAL A 304 -6.36 7.31 -22.85
CA VAL A 304 -4.90 7.31 -22.81
C VAL A 304 -4.44 8.75 -22.74
N GLU A 305 -3.59 9.08 -21.79
CA GLU A 305 -2.98 10.39 -21.66
C GLU A 305 -1.46 10.24 -21.56
N CYS A 306 -0.71 11.12 -22.23
CA CYS A 306 0.73 11.28 -22.05
C CYS A 306 1.05 12.72 -21.65
N TRP A 307 2.11 12.89 -20.87
CA TRP A 307 2.57 14.19 -20.43
C TRP A 307 4.09 14.31 -20.43
N ASN A 308 4.58 15.54 -20.52
CA ASN A 308 6.00 15.85 -20.50
C ASN A 308 6.54 16.05 -19.07
N ALA A 309 7.84 16.34 -18.92
CA ALA A 309 8.45 16.55 -17.61
C ALA A 309 7.98 17.81 -16.85
N ALA A 310 7.18 18.70 -17.47
CA ALA A 310 6.50 19.82 -16.81
C ALA A 310 5.08 19.44 -16.33
N LEU A 311 4.66 18.19 -16.60
CA LEU A 311 3.30 17.67 -16.42
C LEU A 311 2.25 18.34 -17.32
N ASP A 312 2.68 18.94 -18.43
CA ASP A 312 1.76 19.43 -19.47
C ASP A 312 1.33 18.26 -20.36
N GLU A 313 0.05 18.22 -20.71
CA GLU A 313 -0.53 17.22 -21.61
C GLU A 313 0.12 17.31 -23.01
N THR A 314 0.54 16.16 -23.55
CA THR A 314 1.10 16.07 -24.91
C THR A 314 0.26 15.22 -25.84
N TYR A 315 -0.57 14.34 -25.28
CA TYR A 315 -1.46 13.46 -26.02
C TYR A 315 -2.61 13.02 -25.13
N LEU A 316 -3.82 13.09 -25.65
CA LEU A 316 -5.02 12.54 -25.04
C LEU A 316 -5.82 11.78 -26.09
N SER A 317 -6.30 10.59 -25.75
CA SER A 317 -7.19 9.81 -26.61
C SER A 317 -8.28 9.18 -25.78
N PHE A 318 -9.53 9.43 -26.13
CA PHE A 318 -10.71 8.82 -25.51
C PHE A 318 -11.44 7.94 -26.53
N THR A 319 -11.77 6.71 -26.14
CA THR A 319 -12.48 5.75 -26.98
C THR A 319 -13.64 5.13 -26.23
N LEU A 320 -14.85 5.27 -26.76
CA LEU A 320 -16.01 4.48 -26.35
C LEU A 320 -16.05 3.19 -27.17
N THR A 321 -16.31 2.07 -26.52
CA THR A 321 -16.56 0.78 -27.18
C THR A 321 -17.99 0.37 -26.91
N THR A 322 -18.75 0.09 -27.97
CA THR A 322 -20.15 -0.38 -27.90
C THR A 322 -20.24 -1.72 -28.62
N ASP A 323 -20.79 -2.74 -27.96
CA ASP A 323 -20.91 -4.11 -28.52
C ASP A 323 -19.57 -4.68 -29.03
N GLY A 324 -18.48 -4.40 -28.31
CA GLY A 324 -17.12 -4.80 -28.68
C GLY A 324 -16.54 -4.08 -29.90
N THR A 325 -17.24 -3.08 -30.44
CA THR A 325 -16.75 -2.23 -31.53
C THR A 325 -16.30 -0.89 -30.97
N ALA A 326 -15.02 -0.59 -31.13
CA ALA A 326 -14.47 0.73 -30.77
C ALA A 326 -15.01 1.80 -31.73
N GLU A 327 -15.58 2.85 -31.17
CA GLU A 327 -15.94 4.05 -31.90
C GLU A 327 -14.69 4.83 -32.29
N THR A 328 -14.83 5.80 -33.21
CA THR A 328 -13.71 6.66 -33.58
C THR A 328 -13.22 7.42 -32.34
N PRO A 329 -11.91 7.32 -32.00
CA PRO A 329 -11.39 8.00 -30.83
C PRO A 329 -11.46 9.51 -31.00
N ILE A 330 -11.71 10.21 -29.90
CA ILE A 330 -11.49 11.66 -29.79
C ILE A 330 -10.04 11.83 -29.35
N THR A 331 -9.26 12.63 -30.08
CA THR A 331 -7.81 12.71 -29.88
C THR A 331 -7.33 14.16 -29.87
N GLU A 332 -6.45 14.47 -28.93
CA GLU A 332 -5.70 15.73 -28.84
C GLU A 332 -4.19 15.43 -28.81
N GLY A 333 -3.38 16.27 -29.45
CA GLY A 333 -1.94 16.03 -29.61
C GLY A 333 -1.58 14.91 -30.59
N MET A 334 -0.33 14.43 -30.53
CA MET A 334 0.18 13.32 -31.36
C MET A 334 0.76 12.22 -30.47
N SER A 335 0.46 10.95 -30.77
CA SER A 335 0.99 9.82 -30.00
C SER A 335 2.53 9.76 -30.00
N ALA A 336 3.17 10.27 -31.05
CA ALA A 336 4.63 10.38 -31.14
C ALA A 336 5.22 11.30 -30.06
N ASP A 337 4.45 12.26 -29.55
CA ASP A 337 4.88 13.18 -28.50
C ASP A 337 4.94 12.50 -27.12
N CYS A 338 4.40 11.28 -26.97
CA CYS A 338 4.57 10.45 -25.78
C CYS A 338 6.03 9.94 -25.59
N GLY A 339 6.89 10.08 -26.60
CA GLY A 339 8.29 9.65 -26.53
C GLY A 339 8.45 8.17 -26.20
N VAL A 340 9.09 7.84 -25.07
CA VAL A 340 9.26 6.44 -24.62
C VAL A 340 7.93 5.74 -24.33
N PHE A 341 6.86 6.50 -24.10
CA PHE A 341 5.50 6.03 -23.85
C PHE A 341 4.60 6.06 -25.11
N GLU A 342 5.18 6.12 -26.31
CA GLU A 342 4.44 5.86 -27.55
C GLU A 342 3.81 4.45 -27.54
N LYS A 343 4.51 3.49 -26.92
CA LYS A 343 4.01 2.13 -26.65
C LYS A 343 3.11 2.11 -25.43
N THR A 344 2.18 1.16 -25.40
CA THR A 344 1.33 0.91 -24.24
C THR A 344 2.13 0.47 -23.03
N LEU A 345 1.56 0.66 -21.83
CA LEU A 345 2.21 0.22 -20.59
C LEU A 345 2.44 -1.30 -20.57
N ALA A 346 1.53 -2.08 -21.14
CA ALA A 346 1.68 -3.52 -21.27
C ALA A 346 2.84 -3.91 -22.22
N GLU A 347 2.99 -3.22 -23.35
CA GLU A 347 4.11 -3.45 -24.29
C GLU A 347 5.47 -3.06 -23.70
N LEU A 348 5.48 -2.12 -22.75
CA LEU A 348 6.65 -1.73 -21.99
C LEU A 348 6.95 -2.68 -20.81
N GLY A 349 6.07 -3.66 -20.54
CA GLY A 349 6.22 -4.60 -19.44
C GLY A 349 6.02 -3.96 -18.07
N VAL A 350 5.24 -2.88 -18.01
CA VAL A 350 4.86 -2.24 -16.74
C VAL A 350 3.90 -3.18 -16.01
N PRO A 351 4.21 -3.58 -14.77
CA PRO A 351 3.33 -4.44 -13.99
C PRO A 351 1.96 -3.80 -13.76
N SER A 352 0.92 -4.63 -13.73
CA SER A 352 -0.47 -4.24 -13.49
C SER A 352 -1.13 -5.17 -12.47
N LEU A 353 -2.27 -4.77 -11.91
CA LEU A 353 -3.07 -5.57 -10.98
C LEU A 353 -3.45 -6.93 -11.58
N SER A 354 -3.59 -7.01 -12.91
CA SER A 354 -3.87 -8.28 -13.62
C SER A 354 -2.68 -9.25 -13.65
N ASP A 355 -1.47 -8.76 -13.38
CA ASP A 355 -0.25 -9.56 -13.30
C ASP A 355 -0.01 -10.11 -11.89
N VAL A 356 -0.74 -9.60 -10.88
CA VAL A 356 -0.66 -10.10 -9.51
C VAL A 356 -1.27 -11.49 -9.42
N ASP A 357 -0.61 -12.37 -8.68
CA ASP A 357 -1.10 -13.72 -8.44
C ASP A 357 -2.52 -13.70 -7.83
N LYS A 358 -3.40 -14.53 -8.39
CA LYS A 358 -4.82 -14.56 -8.00
C LYS A 358 -5.04 -15.10 -6.60
N GLU A 359 -4.20 -16.05 -6.16
CA GLU A 359 -4.29 -16.58 -4.80
C GLU A 359 -3.85 -15.52 -3.80
N LEU A 360 -2.81 -14.75 -4.12
CA LEU A 360 -2.39 -13.58 -3.33
C LEU A 360 -3.50 -12.53 -3.23
N MET A 361 -4.12 -12.15 -4.36
CA MET A 361 -5.23 -11.18 -4.34
C MET A 361 -6.43 -11.69 -3.53
N THR A 362 -6.72 -12.99 -3.61
CA THR A 362 -7.80 -13.60 -2.83
C THR A 362 -7.48 -13.59 -1.33
N ALA A 363 -6.23 -13.86 -0.95
CA ALA A 363 -5.80 -13.80 0.44
C ALA A 363 -5.81 -12.36 0.99
N LEU A 364 -5.37 -11.38 0.20
CA LEU A 364 -5.48 -9.96 0.54
C LEU A 364 -6.95 -9.55 0.74
N ASP A 365 -7.84 -9.95 -0.17
CA ASP A 365 -9.27 -9.66 -0.08
C ASP A 365 -9.92 -10.27 1.17
N ASP A 366 -9.55 -11.51 1.51
CA ASP A 366 -10.03 -12.19 2.72
C ASP A 366 -9.60 -11.43 3.99
N VAL A 367 -8.32 -11.04 4.09
CA VAL A 367 -7.79 -10.27 5.22
C VAL A 367 -8.42 -8.87 5.29
N ALA A 368 -8.58 -8.19 4.15
CA ALA A 368 -9.24 -6.89 4.09
C ALA A 368 -10.73 -6.96 4.48
N THR A 369 -11.38 -8.09 4.22
CA THR A 369 -12.79 -8.30 4.54
C THR A 369 -12.99 -8.72 6.00
N ASN A 370 -12.16 -9.63 6.49
CA ASN A 370 -12.37 -10.35 7.76
C ASN A 370 -11.45 -9.87 8.90
N GLY A 371 -10.42 -9.08 8.61
CA GLY A 371 -9.48 -8.56 9.60
C GLY A 371 -8.34 -9.54 9.90
N VAL A 372 -7.77 -9.41 11.09
CA VAL A 372 -6.61 -10.22 11.52
C VAL A 372 -6.97 -11.72 11.43
N PRO A 373 -6.15 -12.55 10.77
CA PRO A 373 -6.36 -13.99 10.75
C PRO A 373 -6.44 -14.54 12.18
N LYS A 374 -7.42 -15.41 12.44
CA LYS A 374 -7.48 -16.11 13.74
C LYS A 374 -6.37 -17.14 13.77
N GLU A 375 -5.41 -16.95 14.68
CA GLU A 375 -4.34 -17.93 14.97
C GLU A 375 -4.87 -19.22 15.61
#